data_AF-A0A212FB01-F1
#
_entry.id   AF-A0A212FB01-F1
#
_cell.length_a   1.000
_cell.length_b   1.000
_cell.length_c   1.000
_cell.angle_alpha   90.00
_cell.angle_beta   90.00
_cell.angle_gamma   90.00
#
_symmetry.space_group_name_H-M   'P 1'
#
loop_
_entity.id
_entity.type
_entity.pdbx_description
1 polymer ?
#
loop_
_entity_poly.entity_id
_entity_poly.type
_entity_poly.pdbx_seq_one_letter_code
_entity_poly.pdbx_strand_id
1 'polypeptide(L)'
;MSDFVLNDSDTEVDSDEDLQEAFAKGLLKPGLNEEIEKVQKKYVNNVADLKAKLKEFELKLPWVETLELVNSVAPMAPDIALQMQQTAQRRKNIKENTKGNVLYDPSQDPVLNEFKRENLIHRQAQAAVIEGIKRLKDLNIPTKRPDDYFAEMAKSDEHMQKVRKNLMAKQAAQARTEKVRQLREQKKIAHRVQVDVKLKQAADKRQMLEQLKRVRKGKSTDLDFLDDNKGKNNSKGNNTTVKVNKKRAMKDKKFGFGGKKKGSKLNTRDSTNQMEGFNSSAKKKPFNFKTKNFKPNNKKPSNKKNQRPGKSKRKGSRK
;
A
#
# COMPACT_ATOMS: atom_id res chain seq x y z
N MET A 1 70.02 -51.56 -51.07
CA MET A 1 70.89 -50.62 -50.34
C MET A 1 70.06 -49.36 -50.13
N SER A 2 69.20 -49.36 -49.11
CA SER A 2 69.50 -49.00 -47.71
C SER A 2 69.52 -47.48 -47.51
N ASP A 3 68.50 -47.03 -46.77
CA ASP A 3 68.41 -45.84 -45.94
C ASP A 3 68.18 -44.47 -46.61
N PHE A 4 66.92 -44.18 -46.95
CA PHE A 4 66.40 -42.81 -46.90
C PHE A 4 66.02 -42.53 -45.45
N VAL A 5 66.92 -41.85 -44.73
CA VAL A 5 66.71 -41.41 -43.34
C VAL A 5 65.62 -40.34 -43.33
N LEU A 6 64.45 -40.70 -42.78
CA LEU A 6 63.49 -39.77 -42.20
C LEU A 6 64.18 -39.00 -41.08
N ASN A 7 64.58 -37.76 -41.34
CA ASN A 7 64.83 -36.79 -40.28
C ASN A 7 63.53 -36.02 -40.05
N ASP A 8 62.55 -36.69 -39.44
CA ASP A 8 61.44 -36.04 -38.76
C ASP A 8 62.01 -35.35 -37.51
N SER A 9 62.60 -34.18 -37.71
CA SER A 9 62.55 -33.15 -36.68
C SER A 9 61.33 -32.29 -37.00
N ASP A 10 60.18 -32.75 -36.51
CA ASP A 10 59.01 -31.93 -36.25
C ASP A 10 59.46 -30.69 -35.46
N THR A 11 59.78 -29.62 -36.19
CA THR A 11 59.56 -28.28 -35.65
C THR A 11 58.10 -28.01 -35.95
N GLU A 12 57.22 -28.44 -35.05
CA GLU A 12 55.91 -27.83 -34.88
C GLU A 12 56.18 -26.33 -34.75
N VAL A 13 56.03 -25.60 -35.86
CA VAL A 13 56.21 -24.15 -35.87
C VAL A 13 55.06 -23.64 -35.03
N ASP A 14 55.36 -23.32 -33.78
CA ASP A 14 54.38 -22.92 -32.78
C ASP A 14 53.70 -21.67 -33.32
N SER A 15 52.48 -21.85 -33.85
CA SER A 15 51.74 -20.78 -34.53
C SER A 15 51.56 -19.54 -33.65
N ASP A 16 51.70 -19.70 -32.33
CA ASP A 16 51.66 -18.62 -31.34
C ASP A 16 52.99 -17.84 -31.24
N GLU A 17 54.13 -18.52 -31.45
CA GLU A 17 55.46 -17.89 -31.46
C GLU A 17 55.65 -17.03 -32.72
N ASP A 18 55.19 -17.52 -33.88
CA ASP A 18 55.14 -16.74 -35.13
C ASP A 18 54.21 -15.52 -35.01
N LEU A 19 53.09 -15.65 -34.31
CA LEU A 19 52.17 -14.54 -34.06
C LEU A 19 52.75 -13.51 -33.09
N GLN A 20 53.48 -13.95 -32.07
CA GLN A 20 54.20 -13.08 -31.14
C GLN A 20 55.36 -12.38 -31.84
N GLU A 21 56.09 -13.06 -32.71
CA GLU A 21 57.14 -12.45 -33.53
C GLU A 21 56.56 -11.44 -34.54
N ALA A 22 55.43 -11.74 -35.18
CA ALA A 22 54.77 -10.82 -36.09
C ALA A 22 54.20 -9.58 -35.37
N PHE A 23 53.75 -9.73 -34.11
CA PHE A 23 53.38 -8.61 -33.25
C PHE A 23 54.62 -7.78 -32.83
N ALA A 24 55.72 -8.45 -32.44
CA ALA A 24 56.98 -7.82 -32.05
C ALA A 24 57.69 -7.11 -33.21
N LYS A 25 57.61 -7.68 -34.42
CA LYS A 25 58.07 -7.08 -35.69
C LYS A 25 57.13 -5.96 -36.17
N GLY A 26 56.00 -5.72 -35.49
CA GLY A 26 55.06 -4.64 -35.77
C GLY A 26 54.15 -4.87 -36.98
N LEU A 27 54.11 -6.09 -37.51
CA LEU A 27 53.25 -6.50 -38.63
C LEU A 27 51.78 -6.67 -38.18
N LEU A 28 51.57 -7.10 -36.92
CA LEU A 28 50.26 -7.20 -36.29
C LEU A 28 50.09 -6.06 -35.29
N LYS A 29 49.08 -5.20 -35.50
CA LYS A 29 48.69 -4.16 -34.52
C LYS A 29 47.60 -4.74 -33.59
N PRO A 30 47.53 -4.34 -32.30
CA PRO A 30 46.57 -4.89 -31.32
C PRO A 30 45.09 -4.53 -31.55
N GLY A 31 44.68 -4.33 -32.80
CA GLY A 31 43.33 -3.96 -33.18
C GLY A 31 43.06 -4.33 -34.64
N LEU A 32 42.80 -5.60 -34.91
CA LEU A 32 42.05 -6.01 -36.10
C LEU A 32 40.54 -5.80 -35.84
N ASN A 33 40.19 -4.58 -35.44
CA ASN A 33 38.83 -4.09 -35.49
C ASN A 33 38.83 -3.10 -36.64
N GLU A 34 38.19 -3.44 -37.75
CA GLU A 34 37.84 -2.40 -38.73
C GLU A 34 36.93 -1.41 -38.00
N GLU A 35 37.42 -0.18 -37.81
CA GLU A 35 36.54 0.93 -37.49
C GLU A 35 35.63 1.11 -38.69
N ILE A 36 34.46 0.45 -38.68
CA ILE A 36 33.38 0.81 -39.59
C ILE A 36 33.16 2.30 -39.31
N GLU A 37 33.52 3.15 -40.27
CA GLU A 37 33.31 4.58 -40.19
C GLU A 37 31.88 4.77 -39.69
N LYS A 38 31.71 5.40 -38.54
CA LYS A 38 30.37 5.65 -37.99
C LYS A 38 29.65 6.48 -39.04
N VAL A 39 28.86 5.84 -39.90
CA VAL A 39 28.10 6.50 -40.95
C VAL A 39 27.19 7.47 -40.22
N GLN A 40 27.59 8.74 -40.18
CA GLN A 40 26.81 9.77 -39.55
C GLN A 40 25.53 9.86 -40.37
N LYS A 41 24.44 9.32 -39.83
CA LYS A 41 23.12 9.37 -40.47
C LYS A 41 22.81 10.84 -40.72
N LYS A 42 22.86 11.26 -41.99
CA LYS A 42 22.44 12.60 -42.38
C LYS A 42 20.91 12.62 -42.36
N TYR A 43 20.35 13.20 -41.30
CA TYR A 43 18.92 13.43 -41.20
C TYR A 43 18.55 14.62 -42.09
N VAL A 44 18.00 14.34 -43.27
CA VAL A 44 17.52 15.38 -44.19
C VAL A 44 16.06 15.70 -43.85
N ASN A 45 15.80 16.91 -43.36
CA ASN A 45 14.44 17.40 -43.13
C ASN A 45 13.91 18.08 -44.40
N ASN A 46 13.40 17.29 -45.35
CA ASN A 46 12.78 17.85 -46.56
C ASN A 46 11.34 18.31 -46.28
N VAL A 47 11.21 19.54 -45.81
CA VAL A 47 9.92 20.16 -45.49
C VAL A 47 9.03 20.34 -46.73
N ALA A 48 9.61 20.52 -47.92
CA ALA A 48 8.85 20.73 -49.15
C ALA A 48 8.10 19.46 -49.56
N ASP A 49 8.80 18.33 -49.59
CA ASP A 49 8.21 17.04 -49.95
C ASP A 49 7.20 16.58 -48.88
N LEU A 50 7.47 16.82 -47.59
CA LEU A 50 6.53 16.51 -46.52
C LEU A 50 5.22 17.30 -46.68
N LYS A 51 5.29 18.58 -47.06
CA LYS A 51 4.09 19.39 -47.34
C LYS A 51 3.37 18.95 -48.62
N ALA A 52 4.12 18.56 -49.65
CA ALA A 52 3.54 18.03 -50.88
C ALA A 52 2.79 16.72 -50.62
N LYS A 53 3.39 15.81 -49.84
CA LYS A 53 2.74 14.57 -49.40
C LYS A 53 1.53 14.83 -48.52
N LEU A 54 1.62 15.75 -47.56
CA LEU A 54 0.47 16.14 -46.72
C LEU A 54 -0.74 16.49 -47.59
N LYS A 55 -0.54 17.34 -48.61
CA LYS A 55 -1.62 17.72 -49.55
C LYS A 55 -2.17 16.56 -50.37
N GLU A 56 -1.37 15.54 -50.65
CA GLU A 56 -1.78 14.36 -51.43
C GLU A 56 -2.78 13.49 -50.66
N PHE A 57 -2.58 13.32 -49.34
CA PHE A 57 -3.45 12.48 -48.49
C PHE A 57 -4.42 13.28 -47.61
N GLU A 58 -4.40 14.61 -47.68
CA GLU A 58 -5.32 15.47 -46.92
C GLU A 58 -6.77 15.28 -47.39
N LEU A 59 -7.60 14.69 -46.53
CA LEU A 59 -9.02 14.52 -46.78
C LEU A 59 -9.80 15.76 -46.34
N LYS A 60 -10.51 16.39 -47.28
CA LYS A 60 -11.37 17.56 -47.02
C LYS A 60 -12.78 17.15 -46.60
N LEU A 61 -12.89 16.56 -45.42
CA LEU A 61 -14.17 16.10 -44.86
C LEU A 61 -14.75 17.11 -43.87
N PRO A 62 -16.08 17.18 -43.73
CA PRO A 62 -16.70 17.88 -42.61
C PRO A 62 -16.17 17.35 -41.28
N TRP A 63 -15.98 18.24 -40.31
CA TRP A 63 -15.42 17.88 -39.00
C TRP A 63 -16.18 16.74 -38.30
N VAL A 64 -17.48 16.58 -38.57
CA VAL A 64 -18.34 15.53 -37.98
C VAL A 64 -17.91 14.12 -38.37
N GLU A 65 -17.31 13.95 -39.55
CA GLU A 65 -16.90 12.64 -40.04
C GLU A 65 -15.55 12.20 -39.45
N THR A 66 -14.70 13.16 -39.09
CA THR A 66 -13.38 12.89 -38.50
C THR A 66 -13.43 12.91 -36.97
N LEU A 67 -14.27 13.78 -36.38
CA LEU A 67 -14.36 14.04 -34.93
C LEU A 67 -13.00 14.38 -34.27
N GLU A 68 -12.04 14.84 -35.08
CA GLU A 68 -10.70 15.12 -34.62
C GLU A 68 -10.65 16.46 -33.87
N LEU A 69 -9.94 16.47 -32.75
CA LEU A 69 -9.73 17.66 -31.94
C LEU A 69 -8.26 17.75 -31.59
N VAL A 70 -7.64 18.87 -31.96
CA VAL A 70 -6.28 19.22 -31.59
C VAL A 70 -6.37 20.27 -30.49
N ASN A 71 -6.11 19.86 -29.26
CA ASN A 71 -6.35 20.70 -28.10
C ASN A 71 -5.15 20.78 -27.15
N SER A 72 -5.08 21.89 -26.44
CA SER A 72 -4.18 22.07 -25.31
C SER A 72 -4.81 21.50 -24.02
N VAL A 73 -4.00 21.44 -22.96
CA VAL A 73 -4.44 20.89 -21.67
C VAL A 73 -5.55 21.74 -21.07
N ALA A 74 -6.64 21.11 -20.59
CA ALA A 74 -7.74 21.83 -19.93
C ALA A 74 -7.23 22.72 -18.78
N PRO A 75 -7.70 23.98 -18.65
CA PRO A 75 -7.31 24.83 -17.52
C PRO A 75 -7.71 24.14 -16.21
N MET A 76 -6.81 24.15 -15.22
CA MET A 76 -7.14 23.62 -13.90
C MET A 76 -8.19 24.52 -13.25
N ALA A 77 -9.08 23.91 -12.46
CA ALA A 77 -9.92 24.67 -11.55
C ALA A 77 -9.03 25.57 -10.67
N PRO A 78 -9.42 26.84 -10.46
CA PRO A 78 -8.58 27.83 -9.77
C PRO A 78 -8.16 27.39 -8.36
N ASP A 79 -9.05 26.70 -7.63
CA ASP A 79 -8.75 26.19 -6.29
C ASP A 79 -7.62 25.15 -6.28
N ILE A 80 -7.65 24.22 -7.25
CA ILE A 80 -6.65 23.16 -7.38
C ILE A 80 -5.31 23.76 -7.86
N ALA A 81 -5.36 24.73 -8.77
CA ALA A 81 -4.18 25.45 -9.23
C ALA A 81 -3.49 26.19 -8.06
N LEU A 82 -4.27 26.88 -7.23
CA LEU A 82 -3.78 27.60 -6.05
C LEU A 82 -3.18 26.64 -5.01
N GLN A 83 -3.83 25.50 -4.75
CA GLN A 83 -3.30 24.47 -3.87
C GLN A 83 -1.97 23.89 -4.40
N MET A 84 -1.87 23.63 -5.70
CA MET A 84 -0.62 23.17 -6.31
C MET A 84 0.49 24.22 -6.21
N GLN A 85 0.16 25.50 -6.44
CA GLN A 85 1.11 26.60 -6.31
C GLN A 85 1.63 26.74 -4.87
N GLN A 86 0.73 26.72 -3.87
CA GLN A 86 1.11 26.71 -2.45
C GLN A 86 1.99 25.51 -2.09
N THR A 87 1.67 24.33 -2.61
CA THR A 87 2.46 23.12 -2.38
C THR A 87 3.84 23.23 -3.03
N ALA A 88 3.92 23.78 -4.24
CA ALA A 88 5.18 24.04 -4.92
C ALA A 88 6.03 25.07 -4.18
N GLN A 89 5.44 26.16 -3.68
CA GLN A 89 6.11 27.15 -2.84
C GLN A 89 6.63 26.53 -1.54
N ARG A 90 5.81 25.78 -0.81
CA ARG A 90 6.27 25.04 0.39
C ARG A 90 7.45 24.13 0.08
N ARG A 91 7.42 23.42 -1.04
CA ARG A 91 8.54 22.57 -1.48
C ARG A 91 9.79 23.37 -1.81
N LYS A 92 9.67 24.52 -2.48
CA LYS A 92 10.80 25.43 -2.76
C LYS A 92 11.42 25.93 -1.46
N ASN A 93 10.62 26.42 -0.52
CA ASN A 93 11.09 26.90 0.77
C ASN A 93 11.81 25.79 1.58
N ILE A 94 11.29 24.56 1.54
CA ILE A 94 11.96 23.40 2.17
C ILE A 94 13.30 23.12 1.50
N LYS A 95 13.36 23.13 0.16
CA LYS A 95 14.61 22.90 -0.58
C LYS A 95 15.65 23.97 -0.28
N GLU A 96 15.27 25.24 -0.28
CA GLU A 96 16.18 26.37 0.00
C GLU A 96 16.71 26.34 1.45
N ASN A 97 15.89 25.92 2.41
CA ASN A 97 16.30 25.77 3.81
C ASN A 97 17.14 24.52 4.07
N THR A 98 17.16 23.54 3.16
CA THR A 98 17.91 22.28 3.33
C THR A 98 19.25 22.38 2.58
N LYS A 99 20.32 22.80 3.26
CA LYS A 99 21.71 22.81 2.71
C LYS A 99 22.29 21.39 2.58
N GLY A 100 21.75 20.59 1.66
CA GLY A 100 22.22 19.22 1.40
C GLY A 100 22.35 18.90 -0.09
N ASN A 101 23.21 17.93 -0.42
CA ASN A 101 23.41 17.45 -1.79
C ASN A 101 22.07 17.08 -2.44
N VAL A 102 21.81 17.63 -3.62
CA VAL A 102 20.57 17.40 -4.39
C VAL A 102 20.64 15.99 -4.98
N LEU A 103 20.12 15.01 -4.25
CA LEU A 103 19.87 13.68 -4.81
C LEU A 103 18.72 13.82 -5.83
N TYR A 104 18.93 13.34 -7.05
CA TYR A 104 17.87 13.28 -8.06
C TYR A 104 16.68 12.50 -7.48
N ASP A 105 15.52 13.16 -7.42
CA ASP A 105 14.25 12.56 -7.02
C ASP A 105 13.44 12.24 -8.28
N PRO A 106 13.34 10.96 -8.69
CA PRO A 106 12.54 10.55 -9.84
C PRO A 106 11.08 11.02 -9.78
N SER A 107 10.56 11.35 -8.59
CA SER A 107 9.21 11.88 -8.41
C SER A 107 9.04 13.32 -8.91
N GLN A 108 10.13 14.06 -9.14
CA GLN A 108 10.03 15.43 -9.68
C GLN A 108 10.07 15.48 -11.19
N ASP A 109 10.69 14.49 -11.84
CA ASP A 109 10.83 14.42 -13.29
C ASP A 109 9.48 14.20 -13.99
N PRO A 110 9.03 15.08 -14.89
CA PRO A 110 7.78 14.92 -15.63
C PRO A 110 7.72 13.66 -16.50
N VAL A 111 8.86 13.15 -16.97
CA VAL A 111 8.95 11.99 -17.86
C VAL A 111 8.87 10.69 -17.06
N LEU A 112 9.53 10.62 -15.91
CA LEU A 112 9.50 9.45 -15.02
C LEU A 112 8.30 9.45 -14.06
N ASN A 113 7.72 10.61 -13.75
CA ASN A 113 6.56 10.69 -12.88
C ASN A 113 5.27 10.34 -13.64
N GLU A 114 4.93 9.06 -13.59
CA GLU A 114 3.71 8.51 -14.18
C GLU A 114 2.44 9.26 -13.76
N PHE A 115 2.31 9.62 -12.47
CA PHE A 115 1.10 10.28 -11.98
C PHE A 115 0.89 11.67 -12.60
N LYS A 116 1.97 12.44 -12.77
CA LYS A 116 1.90 13.74 -13.45
C LYS A 116 1.54 13.57 -14.93
N ARG A 117 2.14 12.59 -15.60
CA ARG A 117 1.90 12.29 -17.00
C ARG A 117 0.46 11.87 -17.25
N GLU A 118 -0.05 10.89 -16.49
CA GLU A 118 -1.44 10.44 -16.56
C GLU A 118 -2.44 11.57 -16.32
N ASN A 119 -2.17 12.45 -15.35
CA ASN A 119 -3.04 13.60 -15.09
C ASN A 119 -3.05 14.61 -16.26
N LEU A 120 -1.91 14.83 -16.93
CA LEU A 120 -1.84 15.69 -18.11
C LEU A 120 -2.63 15.10 -19.29
N ILE A 121 -2.46 13.80 -19.55
CA ILE A 121 -3.20 13.07 -20.59
C ILE A 121 -4.71 13.13 -20.30
N HIS A 122 -5.09 12.89 -19.05
CA HIS A 122 -6.48 12.97 -18.62
C HIS A 122 -7.08 14.37 -18.84
N ARG A 123 -6.35 15.43 -18.47
CA ARG A 123 -6.80 16.81 -18.66
C ARG A 123 -6.87 17.21 -20.13
N GLN A 124 -5.94 16.75 -20.96
CA GLN A 124 -6.03 16.96 -22.40
C GLN A 124 -7.26 16.25 -22.96
N ALA A 125 -7.50 14.99 -22.62
CA ALA A 125 -8.71 14.28 -23.03
C ALA A 125 -9.98 15.00 -22.55
N GLN A 126 -9.99 15.53 -21.32
CA GLN A 126 -11.12 16.28 -20.77
C GLN A 126 -11.44 17.54 -21.58
N ALA A 127 -10.42 18.33 -21.98
CA ALA A 127 -10.64 19.50 -22.82
C ALA A 127 -11.26 19.12 -24.18
N ALA A 128 -10.76 18.03 -24.79
CA ALA A 128 -11.27 17.56 -26.08
C ALA A 128 -12.73 17.13 -25.96
N VAL A 129 -13.08 16.42 -24.88
CA VAL A 129 -14.47 16.01 -24.64
C VAL A 129 -15.40 17.21 -24.44
N ILE A 130 -14.98 18.22 -23.67
CA ILE A 130 -15.79 19.43 -23.44
C ILE A 130 -16.03 20.17 -24.75
N GLU A 131 -14.99 20.37 -25.56
CA GLU A 131 -15.08 21.05 -26.85
C GLU A 131 -15.89 20.24 -27.86
N GLY A 132 -15.62 18.94 -27.99
CA GLY A 132 -16.29 18.05 -28.92
C GLY A 132 -17.78 17.90 -28.62
N ILE A 133 -18.16 17.74 -27.35
CA ILE A 133 -19.57 17.70 -26.95
C ILE A 133 -20.27 19.01 -27.30
N LYS A 134 -19.60 20.17 -27.13
CA LYS A 134 -20.19 21.46 -27.52
C LYS A 134 -20.48 21.49 -29.03
N ARG A 135 -19.49 21.19 -29.87
CA ARG A 135 -19.64 21.17 -31.32
C ARG A 135 -20.71 20.16 -31.80
N LEU A 136 -20.80 18.98 -31.17
CA LEU A 136 -21.83 17.98 -31.49
C LEU A 136 -23.24 18.43 -31.10
N LYS A 137 -23.38 19.16 -29.98
CA LYS A 137 -24.65 19.75 -29.57
C LYS A 137 -25.10 20.86 -30.52
N ASP A 138 -24.18 21.69 -30.99
CA ASP A 138 -24.47 22.74 -31.98
C ASP A 138 -25.02 22.14 -33.29
N LEU A 139 -24.65 20.90 -33.59
CA LEU A 139 -25.13 20.10 -34.73
C LEU A 139 -26.36 19.22 -34.41
N ASN A 140 -26.93 19.33 -33.21
CA ASN A 140 -28.07 18.53 -32.73
C ASN A 140 -27.84 17.01 -32.72
N ILE A 141 -26.60 16.55 -32.53
CA ILE A 141 -26.28 15.12 -32.44
C ILE A 141 -26.38 14.65 -30.97
N PRO A 142 -27.13 13.59 -30.66
CA PRO A 142 -27.23 13.06 -29.30
C PRO A 142 -25.90 12.42 -28.86
N THR A 143 -25.30 12.93 -27.79
CA THR A 143 -23.97 12.48 -27.33
C THR A 143 -24.01 11.49 -26.17
N LYS A 144 -25.12 11.42 -25.42
CA LYS A 144 -25.23 10.57 -24.23
C LYS A 144 -25.84 9.22 -24.62
N ARG A 145 -25.15 8.13 -24.24
CA ARG A 145 -25.70 6.78 -24.34
C ARG A 145 -26.90 6.62 -23.39
N PRO A 146 -28.10 6.24 -23.88
CA PRO A 146 -29.23 5.90 -23.03
C PRO A 146 -28.98 4.64 -22.22
N ASP A 147 -29.49 4.58 -20.98
CA ASP A 147 -29.32 3.42 -20.10
C ASP A 147 -30.07 2.17 -20.59
N ASP A 148 -31.12 2.38 -21.38
CA ASP A 148 -31.97 1.32 -21.97
C ASP A 148 -31.46 0.85 -23.35
N TYR A 149 -30.33 1.39 -23.83
CA TYR A 149 -29.75 0.97 -25.11
C TYR A 149 -28.66 -0.10 -24.90
N PHE A 150 -29.08 -1.36 -25.03
CA PHE A 150 -28.23 -2.54 -24.89
C PHE A 150 -27.61 -2.93 -26.24
N ALA A 151 -26.39 -2.46 -26.48
CA ALA A 151 -25.55 -2.88 -27.59
C ALA A 151 -24.27 -3.54 -27.05
N GLU A 152 -23.55 -4.25 -27.92
CA GLU A 152 -22.27 -4.86 -27.56
C GLU A 152 -21.28 -3.77 -27.11
N MET A 153 -20.66 -4.00 -25.95
CA MET A 153 -19.68 -3.09 -25.36
C MET A 153 -18.27 -3.65 -25.55
N ALA A 154 -17.26 -2.77 -25.57
CA ALA A 154 -15.86 -3.17 -25.73
C ALA A 154 -15.35 -4.18 -24.68
N LYS A 155 -16.03 -4.33 -23.54
CA LYS A 155 -15.76 -5.34 -22.51
C LYS A 155 -17.05 -6.02 -22.10
N SER A 156 -17.00 -7.34 -21.92
CA SER A 156 -18.15 -8.12 -21.47
C SER A 156 -18.56 -7.79 -20.04
N ASP A 157 -19.85 -7.97 -19.75
CA ASP A 157 -20.40 -7.74 -18.41
C ASP A 157 -19.79 -8.69 -17.37
N GLU A 158 -19.47 -9.93 -17.75
CA GLU A 158 -18.79 -10.87 -16.85
C GLU A 158 -17.41 -10.34 -16.42
N HIS A 159 -16.67 -9.74 -17.35
CA HIS A 159 -15.40 -9.09 -17.03
C HIS A 159 -15.61 -7.90 -16.08
N MET A 160 -16.60 -7.05 -16.35
CA MET A 160 -16.88 -5.88 -15.50
C MET A 160 -17.38 -6.26 -14.11
N GLN A 161 -18.10 -7.38 -13.96
CA GLN A 161 -18.47 -7.92 -12.66
C GLN A 161 -17.24 -8.37 -11.87
N LYS A 162 -16.23 -8.99 -12.51
CA LYS A 162 -14.95 -9.34 -11.86
C LYS A 162 -14.22 -8.08 -11.38
N VAL A 163 -14.16 -7.03 -12.21
CA VAL A 163 -13.56 -5.74 -11.84
C VAL A 163 -14.29 -5.11 -10.64
N ARG A 164 -15.63 -5.07 -10.65
CA ARG A 164 -16.44 -4.53 -9.54
C ARG A 164 -16.21 -5.30 -8.24
N LYS A 165 -16.17 -6.65 -8.29
CA LYS A 165 -15.87 -7.49 -7.12
C LYS A 165 -14.50 -7.14 -6.52
N ASN A 166 -13.48 -6.97 -7.36
CA ASN A 166 -12.14 -6.60 -6.91
C ASN A 166 -12.09 -5.19 -6.31
N LEU A 167 -12.81 -4.23 -6.88
CA LEU A 167 -12.90 -2.87 -6.36
C LEU A 167 -13.56 -2.85 -4.97
N MET A 168 -14.70 -3.53 -4.83
CA MET A 168 -15.40 -3.66 -3.54
C MET A 168 -14.54 -4.36 -2.48
N ALA A 169 -13.80 -5.40 -2.88
CA ALA A 169 -12.87 -6.09 -1.98
C ALA A 169 -11.73 -5.17 -1.49
N LYS A 170 -11.15 -4.34 -2.37
CA LYS A 170 -10.13 -3.35 -2.00
C LYS A 170 -10.68 -2.28 -1.06
N GLN A 171 -11.86 -1.75 -1.35
CA GLN A 171 -12.52 -0.74 -0.53
C GLN A 171 -12.86 -1.30 0.87
N ALA A 172 -13.36 -2.54 0.93
CA ALA A 172 -13.61 -3.23 2.20
C ALA A 172 -12.31 -3.52 2.97
N ALA A 173 -11.21 -3.85 2.29
CA ALA A 173 -9.91 -4.01 2.94
C ALA A 173 -9.39 -2.69 3.55
N GLN A 174 -9.49 -1.58 2.83
CA GLN A 174 -9.13 -0.24 3.31
C GLN A 174 -10.01 0.20 4.49
N ALA A 175 -11.32 0.05 4.39
CA ALA A 175 -12.24 0.37 5.49
C ALA A 175 -11.94 -0.47 6.74
N ARG A 176 -11.52 -1.74 6.58
CA ARG A 176 -11.10 -2.58 7.71
C ARG A 176 -9.81 -2.09 8.35
N THR A 177 -8.79 -1.71 7.57
CA THR A 177 -7.54 -1.20 8.13
C THR A 177 -7.74 0.13 8.87
N GLU A 178 -8.56 1.02 8.33
CA GLU A 178 -8.95 2.27 8.97
C GLU A 178 -9.73 2.05 10.27
N LYS A 179 -10.74 1.16 10.27
CA LYS A 179 -11.46 0.77 11.48
C LYS A 179 -10.53 0.20 12.54
N VAL A 180 -9.58 -0.65 12.16
CA VAL A 180 -8.57 -1.19 13.09
C VAL A 180 -7.68 -0.10 13.66
N ARG A 181 -7.27 0.88 12.84
CA ARG A 181 -6.49 2.04 13.30
C ARG A 181 -7.28 2.88 14.31
N GLN A 182 -8.54 3.20 14.00
CA GLN A 182 -9.44 3.95 14.89
C GLN A 182 -9.64 3.20 16.22
N LEU A 183 -9.88 1.89 16.20
CA LEU A 183 -10.03 1.09 17.42
C LEU A 183 -8.75 1.06 18.26
N ARG A 184 -7.56 1.06 17.64
CA ARG A 184 -6.29 1.15 18.36
C ARG A 184 -6.09 2.53 19.00
N GLU A 185 -6.45 3.59 18.30
CA GLU A 185 -6.38 4.97 18.81
C GLU A 185 -7.36 5.18 19.97
N GLN A 186 -8.60 4.72 19.84
CA GLN A 186 -9.60 4.73 20.92
C GLN A 186 -9.12 3.96 22.15
N LYS A 187 -8.50 2.79 22.00
CA LYS A 187 -7.92 2.04 23.12
C LYS A 187 -6.79 2.79 23.83
N LYS A 188 -5.93 3.48 23.08
CA LYS A 188 -4.85 4.32 23.65
C LYS A 188 -5.42 5.49 24.43
N ILE A 189 -6.42 6.18 23.89
CA ILE A 189 -7.09 7.30 24.55
C ILE A 189 -7.80 6.80 25.81
N ALA A 190 -8.57 5.72 25.71
CA ALA A 190 -9.27 5.13 26.85
C ALA A 190 -8.31 4.77 27.99
N HIS A 191 -7.12 4.23 27.68
CA HIS A 191 -6.10 3.95 28.69
C HIS A 191 -5.57 5.23 29.36
N ARG A 192 -5.27 6.28 28.58
CA ARG A 192 -4.84 7.58 29.14
C ARG A 192 -5.90 8.19 30.04
N VAL A 193 -7.15 8.23 29.57
CA VAL A 193 -8.29 8.72 30.35
C VAL A 193 -8.45 7.95 31.67
N GLN A 194 -8.29 6.63 31.66
CA GLN A 194 -8.35 5.84 32.90
C GLN A 194 -7.23 6.21 33.90
N VAL A 195 -6.02 6.48 33.41
CA VAL A 195 -4.90 6.94 34.25
C VAL A 195 -5.17 8.34 34.78
N ASP A 196 -5.59 9.27 33.92
CA ASP A 196 -5.88 10.66 34.27
C ASP A 196 -7.01 10.76 35.30
N VAL A 197 -8.06 9.95 35.16
CA VAL A 197 -9.15 9.88 36.15
C VAL A 197 -8.64 9.42 37.51
N LYS A 198 -7.75 8.42 37.56
CA LYS A 198 -7.16 7.96 38.84
C LYS A 198 -6.25 9.01 39.46
N LEU A 199 -5.42 9.67 38.65
CA LEU A 199 -4.55 10.76 39.10
C LEU A 199 -5.37 11.94 39.64
N LYS A 200 -6.44 12.32 38.91
CA LYS A 200 -7.38 13.36 39.34
C LYS A 200 -8.06 12.99 40.66
N GLN A 201 -8.60 11.77 40.79
CA GLN A 201 -9.18 11.30 42.05
C GLN A 201 -8.19 11.31 43.22
N ALA A 202 -6.93 10.97 42.99
CA ALA A 202 -5.89 11.03 44.02
C ALA A 202 -5.54 12.48 44.39
N ALA A 203 -5.47 13.39 43.41
CA ALA A 203 -5.26 14.81 43.62
C ALA A 203 -6.43 15.45 44.39
N ASP A 204 -7.66 15.18 43.98
CA ASP A 204 -8.89 15.64 44.64
C ASP A 204 -8.93 15.16 46.11
N LYS A 205 -8.61 13.88 46.37
CA LYS A 205 -8.49 13.34 47.74
C LYS A 205 -7.39 14.04 48.54
N ARG A 206 -6.23 14.31 47.93
CA ARG A 206 -5.12 15.01 48.59
C ARG A 206 -5.50 16.45 48.93
N GLN A 207 -6.15 17.16 48.02
CA GLN A 207 -6.67 18.51 48.23
C GLN A 207 -7.72 18.54 49.34
N MET A 208 -8.66 17.60 49.33
CA MET A 208 -9.67 17.46 50.38
C MET A 208 -9.04 17.20 51.75
N LEU A 209 -8.05 16.30 51.85
CA LEU A 209 -7.32 16.03 53.08
C LEU A 209 -6.50 17.25 53.56
N GLU A 210 -5.96 18.04 52.63
CA GLU A 210 -5.26 19.27 52.97
C GLU A 210 -6.20 20.35 53.50
N GLN A 211 -7.36 20.54 52.88
CA GLN A 211 -8.43 21.43 53.36
C GLN A 211 -8.89 21.00 54.76
N LEU A 212 -9.16 19.71 54.99
CA LEU A 212 -9.48 19.16 56.32
C LEU A 212 -8.38 19.43 57.36
N LYS A 213 -7.10 19.29 56.99
CA LYS A 213 -5.97 19.61 57.87
C LYS A 213 -5.87 21.11 58.17
N ARG A 214 -6.22 21.99 57.22
CA ARG A 214 -6.25 23.45 57.42
C ARG A 214 -7.37 23.86 58.37
N VAL A 215 -8.57 23.31 58.21
CA VAL A 215 -9.70 23.50 59.12
C VAL A 215 -9.38 22.97 60.52
N ARG A 216 -8.84 21.75 60.65
CA ARG A 216 -8.43 21.18 61.95
C ARG A 216 -7.37 22.03 62.68
N LYS A 217 -6.51 22.73 61.95
CA LYS A 217 -5.48 23.63 62.51
C LYS A 217 -6.02 25.05 62.78
N GLY A 218 -7.32 25.30 62.61
CA GLY A 218 -7.95 26.59 62.87
C GLY A 218 -7.59 27.70 61.88
N LYS A 219 -7.01 27.36 60.71
CA LYS A 219 -6.54 28.35 59.72
C LYS A 219 -7.59 28.78 58.70
N SER A 220 -8.72 28.08 58.61
CA SER A 220 -9.86 28.47 57.76
C SER A 220 -11.17 27.95 58.34
N THR A 221 -12.22 28.76 58.30
CA THR A 221 -13.59 28.44 58.74
C THR A 221 -14.52 28.06 57.59
N ASP A 222 -14.08 28.17 56.33
CA ASP A 222 -14.88 27.80 55.16
C ASP A 222 -15.06 26.28 55.06
N LEU A 223 -16.32 25.86 55.25
CA LEU A 223 -16.79 24.47 55.14
C LEU A 223 -17.37 24.15 53.75
N ASP A 224 -17.18 25.03 52.77
CA ASP A 224 -17.79 24.97 51.43
C ASP A 224 -17.46 23.67 50.66
N PHE A 225 -16.32 23.03 50.94
CA PHE A 225 -15.93 21.75 50.35
C PHE A 225 -16.84 20.55 50.74
N LEU A 226 -17.69 20.69 51.76
CA LEU A 226 -18.66 19.66 52.19
C LEU A 226 -19.99 19.76 51.44
N ASP A 227 -20.36 20.92 50.90
CA ASP A 227 -21.67 21.13 50.27
C ASP A 227 -21.70 20.75 48.77
N ASP A 228 -20.55 20.66 48.11
CA ASP A 228 -20.43 20.18 46.72
C ASP A 228 -20.98 18.76 46.49
N ASN A 229 -21.12 17.95 47.56
CA ASN A 229 -21.71 16.60 47.51
C ASN A 229 -23.19 16.53 47.94
N LYS A 230 -23.76 17.58 48.51
CA LYS A 230 -25.18 17.60 48.93
C LYS A 230 -26.14 18.11 47.85
N GLY A 231 -25.64 18.80 46.82
CA GLY A 231 -26.45 19.36 45.74
C GLY A 231 -26.89 18.41 44.60
N LYS A 232 -26.56 17.10 44.63
CA LYS A 232 -26.88 16.16 43.53
C LYS A 232 -27.72 14.94 43.92
N ASN A 233 -28.40 14.99 45.07
CA ASN A 233 -29.37 13.97 45.49
C ASN A 233 -30.79 14.53 45.56
N ASN A 234 -31.22 15.28 44.54
CA ASN A 234 -32.64 15.58 44.38
C ASN A 234 -33.12 15.23 42.96
N SER A 235 -34.13 14.37 42.94
CA SER A 235 -34.97 13.95 41.82
C SER A 235 -34.39 12.93 40.85
N LYS A 236 -34.58 11.64 41.18
CA LYS A 236 -35.19 10.68 40.24
C LYS A 236 -35.87 9.57 41.00
N GLY A 237 -37.19 9.53 40.83
CA GLY A 237 -38.11 8.66 41.55
C GLY A 237 -37.73 7.18 41.49
N ASN A 238 -38.15 6.50 42.56
CA ASN A 238 -38.24 5.06 42.66
C ASN A 238 -38.88 4.47 41.39
N ASN A 239 -38.05 3.87 40.55
CA ASN A 239 -38.49 2.82 39.67
C ASN A 239 -37.47 1.68 39.83
N THR A 240 -37.78 0.79 40.77
CA THR A 240 -37.05 -0.45 41.06
C THR A 240 -37.13 -1.39 39.85
N THR A 241 -36.37 -1.05 38.80
CA THR A 241 -36.05 -1.98 37.72
C THR A 241 -34.93 -2.88 38.21
N VAL A 242 -35.31 -4.07 38.64
CA VAL A 242 -34.41 -5.17 39.02
C VAL A 242 -33.33 -5.30 37.94
N LYS A 243 -32.08 -5.00 38.29
CA LYS A 243 -30.92 -5.20 37.40
C LYS A 243 -30.84 -6.67 37.04
N VAL A 244 -31.37 -7.03 35.88
CA VAL A 244 -31.28 -8.40 35.34
C VAL A 244 -29.79 -8.72 35.16
N ASN A 245 -29.32 -9.73 35.90
CA ASN A 245 -27.96 -10.22 35.83
C ASN A 245 -27.63 -10.59 34.37
N LYS A 246 -26.71 -9.86 33.72
CA LYS A 246 -26.36 -10.06 32.30
C LYS A 246 -25.97 -11.51 31.98
N LYS A 247 -25.44 -12.25 32.96
CA LYS A 247 -25.16 -13.70 32.82
C LYS A 247 -26.44 -14.53 32.71
N ARG A 248 -27.50 -14.17 33.43
CA ARG A 248 -28.82 -14.79 33.35
C ARG A 248 -29.49 -14.45 32.01
N ALA A 249 -29.49 -13.18 31.58
CA ALA A 249 -30.01 -12.79 30.27
C ALA A 249 -29.31 -13.50 29.09
N MET A 250 -27.97 -13.72 29.16
CA MET A 250 -27.24 -14.50 28.15
C MET A 250 -27.58 -15.99 28.19
N LYS A 251 -27.80 -16.55 29.38
CA LYS A 251 -28.26 -17.94 29.53
C LYS A 251 -29.70 -18.10 29.05
N ASP A 252 -30.58 -17.14 29.30
CA ASP A 252 -31.97 -17.16 28.85
C ASP A 252 -32.04 -17.00 27.33
N LYS A 253 -31.21 -16.16 26.71
CA LYS A 253 -31.07 -16.11 25.25
C LYS A 253 -30.52 -17.41 24.67
N LYS A 254 -29.55 -18.04 25.35
CA LYS A 254 -28.93 -19.28 24.88
C LYS A 254 -29.81 -20.51 25.12
N PHE A 255 -30.60 -20.54 26.18
CA PHE A 255 -31.28 -21.74 26.68
C PHE A 255 -32.81 -21.62 26.78
N GLY A 256 -33.37 -20.41 26.71
CA GLY A 256 -34.80 -20.14 26.90
C GLY A 256 -35.23 -20.29 28.36
N PHE A 257 -36.19 -19.48 28.83
CA PHE A 257 -36.76 -19.65 30.17
C PHE A 257 -37.78 -20.79 30.14
N GLY A 258 -37.40 -21.98 30.61
CA GLY A 258 -38.35 -23.04 30.99
C GLY A 258 -39.13 -23.76 29.87
N GLY A 259 -38.59 -24.00 28.68
CA GLY A 259 -39.28 -24.74 27.61
C GLY A 259 -38.40 -25.74 26.83
N LYS A 260 -38.95 -26.93 26.54
CA LYS A 260 -38.29 -28.06 25.84
C LYS A 260 -37.74 -27.64 24.47
N LYS A 261 -36.42 -27.80 24.29
CA LYS A 261 -35.72 -27.62 23.00
C LYS A 261 -35.80 -28.85 22.10
N LYS A 262 -36.96 -29.17 21.55
CA LYS A 262 -37.01 -30.11 20.42
C LYS A 262 -36.57 -29.34 19.15
N GLY A 263 -35.36 -29.61 18.69
CA GLY A 263 -34.89 -29.17 17.37
C GLY A 263 -33.71 -28.20 17.33
N SER A 264 -33.30 -27.57 18.44
CA SER A 264 -32.13 -26.68 18.44
C SER A 264 -30.77 -27.40 18.32
N LYS A 265 -30.79 -28.74 18.27
CA LYS A 265 -29.64 -29.60 18.00
C LYS A 265 -29.72 -30.24 16.61
N LEU A 266 -30.74 -29.94 15.81
CA LEU A 266 -30.84 -30.41 14.44
C LEU A 266 -29.96 -29.53 13.54
N ASN A 267 -29.27 -30.18 12.61
CA ASN A 267 -28.48 -29.48 11.61
C ASN A 267 -29.43 -28.77 10.64
N THR A 268 -29.34 -27.45 10.56
CA THR A 268 -29.99 -26.63 9.53
C THR A 268 -29.12 -26.57 8.27
N ARG A 269 -29.71 -26.31 7.10
CA ARG A 269 -28.98 -26.14 5.83
C ARG A 269 -27.88 -25.07 5.91
N ASP A 270 -28.06 -24.06 6.76
CA ASP A 270 -27.05 -23.02 6.99
C ASP A 270 -25.89 -23.49 7.89
N SER A 271 -26.11 -24.51 8.73
CA SER A 271 -25.06 -25.08 9.60
C SER A 271 -24.21 -26.17 8.93
N THR A 272 -24.64 -26.71 7.77
CA THR A 272 -23.84 -27.70 7.03
C THR A 272 -22.69 -27.08 6.23
N ASN A 273 -22.82 -25.81 5.83
CA ASN A 273 -21.83 -25.13 4.99
C ASN A 273 -20.94 -24.12 5.76
N GLN A 274 -21.16 -23.94 7.07
CA GLN A 274 -20.41 -23.04 7.94
C GLN A 274 -19.22 -23.76 8.61
N MET A 275 -18.07 -23.81 7.95
CA MET A 275 -16.79 -24.32 8.50
C MET A 275 -15.98 -23.23 9.25
N GLU A 276 -16.50 -22.01 9.37
CA GLU A 276 -15.75 -20.83 9.85
C GLU A 276 -15.36 -20.90 11.35
N GLY A 277 -16.00 -21.80 12.12
CA GLY A 277 -15.67 -22.07 13.53
C GLY A 277 -14.67 -23.20 13.77
N PHE A 278 -14.26 -23.97 12.74
CA PHE A 278 -13.31 -25.07 12.90
C PHE A 278 -11.87 -24.54 12.88
N ASN A 279 -11.43 -24.05 14.04
CA ASN A 279 -10.05 -23.65 14.26
C ASN A 279 -9.14 -24.90 14.31
N SER A 280 -8.73 -25.40 13.15
CA SER A 280 -7.78 -26.53 13.01
C SER A 280 -6.40 -26.22 13.65
N SER A 281 -6.15 -24.95 13.98
CA SER A 281 -4.95 -24.46 14.67
C SER A 281 -4.97 -24.65 16.19
N ALA A 282 -6.14 -24.90 16.81
CA ALA A 282 -6.27 -24.99 18.27
C ALA A 282 -6.08 -26.41 18.86
N LYS A 283 -5.94 -27.45 18.02
CA LYS A 283 -5.70 -28.85 18.46
C LYS A 283 -4.28 -29.37 18.20
N LYS A 284 -3.31 -28.53 17.80
CA LYS A 284 -1.88 -28.90 17.79
C LYS A 284 -1.14 -28.41 19.04
N LYS A 285 -1.62 -28.82 20.21
CA LYS A 285 -0.74 -29.02 21.36
C LYS A 285 -0.81 -30.51 21.71
N PRO A 286 0.25 -31.31 21.50
CA PRO A 286 0.25 -32.66 22.00
C PRO A 286 0.26 -32.59 23.53
N PHE A 287 -0.84 -33.03 24.13
CA PHE A 287 -0.90 -33.40 25.53
C PHE A 287 -0.01 -34.64 25.69
N ASN A 288 1.25 -34.46 26.10
CA ASN A 288 2.15 -35.56 26.40
C ASN A 288 1.76 -36.15 27.76
N PHE A 289 0.88 -37.16 27.76
CA PHE A 289 0.86 -38.18 28.81
C PHE A 289 2.10 -39.05 28.62
N LYS A 290 3.17 -38.80 29.38
CA LYS A 290 4.27 -39.77 29.52
C LYS A 290 3.92 -40.72 30.65
N THR A 291 3.31 -41.86 30.27
CA THR A 291 3.47 -43.10 31.00
C THR A 291 4.91 -43.59 30.86
N LYS A 292 5.41 -44.18 31.95
CA LYS A 292 6.72 -44.82 32.08
C LYS A 292 6.80 -46.01 31.12
N ASN A 293 7.90 -46.14 30.36
CA ASN A 293 8.75 -47.34 30.34
C ASN A 293 9.93 -47.21 29.34
N PHE A 294 11.14 -47.20 29.91
CA PHE A 294 12.33 -48.01 29.60
C PHE A 294 12.51 -48.59 28.16
N LYS A 295 13.50 -48.08 27.41
CA LYS A 295 14.79 -48.74 27.03
C LYS A 295 15.54 -47.97 25.91
N PRO A 296 16.87 -48.20 25.76
CA PRO A 296 17.81 -47.17 25.35
C PRO A 296 18.35 -47.32 23.91
N ASN A 297 19.07 -46.27 23.52
CA ASN A 297 20.27 -46.25 22.67
C ASN A 297 20.18 -45.70 21.23
N ASN A 298 21.04 -44.69 21.02
CA ASN A 298 21.75 -44.29 19.81
C ASN A 298 21.03 -44.15 18.46
N LYS A 299 20.88 -42.90 18.00
CA LYS A 299 21.66 -42.31 16.88
C LYS A 299 21.16 -40.90 16.55
N LYS A 300 22.09 -39.93 16.51
CA LYS A 300 21.99 -38.67 15.72
C LYS A 300 22.06 -39.05 14.22
N PRO A 301 21.64 -38.22 13.23
CA PRO A 301 21.93 -36.78 13.22
C PRO A 301 20.88 -35.81 12.58
N SER A 302 21.18 -34.52 12.81
CA SER A 302 21.07 -33.36 11.89
C SER A 302 19.71 -32.81 11.44
N ASN A 303 19.28 -31.71 12.07
CA ASN A 303 18.95 -30.44 11.38
C ASN A 303 18.64 -29.33 12.40
N LYS A 304 19.64 -28.50 12.76
CA LYS A 304 19.42 -27.29 13.57
C LYS A 304 19.55 -26.07 12.67
N LYS A 305 18.41 -25.45 12.37
CA LYS A 305 18.33 -24.09 11.82
C LYS A 305 19.03 -23.10 12.76
N ASN A 306 19.92 -22.29 12.20
CA ASN A 306 20.70 -21.24 12.86
C ASN A 306 19.80 -20.27 13.66
N GLN A 307 19.87 -20.32 14.99
CA GLN A 307 19.41 -19.25 15.87
C GLN A 307 20.57 -18.28 16.14
N ARG A 308 20.37 -16.99 15.82
CA ARG A 308 21.32 -15.91 16.08
C ARG A 308 21.70 -15.86 17.57
N PRO A 309 22.99 -15.83 17.93
CA PRO A 309 23.41 -15.71 19.33
C PRO A 309 23.08 -14.32 19.89
N GLY A 310 22.51 -14.32 21.10
CA GLY A 310 22.11 -13.12 21.84
C GLY A 310 23.28 -12.21 22.22
N LYS A 311 22.96 -10.96 22.57
CA LYS A 311 23.89 -9.82 22.76
C LYS A 311 25.11 -10.10 23.65
N SER A 312 25.04 -11.00 24.63
CA SER A 312 26.17 -11.32 25.51
C SER A 312 27.30 -12.08 24.82
N LYS A 313 27.01 -12.87 23.77
CA LYS A 313 28.02 -13.66 23.04
C LYS A 313 28.79 -12.88 21.96
N ARG A 314 28.41 -11.63 21.65
CA ARG A 314 29.11 -10.78 20.67
C ARG A 314 30.29 -9.98 21.25
N LYS A 315 30.42 -9.91 22.58
CA LYS A 315 31.52 -9.18 23.22
C LYS A 315 32.81 -10.00 23.37
N GLY A 316 32.78 -11.31 23.14
CA GLY A 316 33.92 -12.20 23.33
C GLY A 316 34.80 -12.44 22.10
N SER A 317 34.48 -11.86 20.94
CA SER A 317 35.20 -12.10 19.67
C SER A 317 35.92 -10.86 19.13
N ARG A 318 36.40 -10.00 20.03
CA ARG A 318 37.39 -8.97 19.71
C ARG A 318 38.62 -9.21 20.60
N LYS A 319 39.48 -10.10 20.12
CA LYS A 319 40.93 -10.07 20.30
C LYS A 319 41.51 -10.45 18.95
#